data_AF-A0A960EH03-F1
#
_entry.id   AF-A0A960EH03-F1
#
_cell.length_a   1.000
_cell.length_b   1.000
_cell.length_c   1.000
_cell.angle_alpha   90.00
_cell.angle_beta   90.00
_cell.angle_gamma   90.00
#
_symmetry.space_group_name_H-M   'P 1'
#
loop_
_entity.id
_entity.type
_entity.pdbx_description
1 polymer ?
#
loop_
_entity_poly.entity_id
_entity_poly.type
_entity_poly.pdbx_seq_one_letter_code
_entity_poly.pdbx_strand_id
1 'polypeptide(L)'
;PLGWTVLFLGIAAWIVAATWGWTELAMVAVGCLVLFVLCLLLAIGRTKLAITTEVDPARVTVGDPATGRIAVTNLSVRSLLPLLIELPVGRTAARFILPPLAAGKVHEELFVVPTQRRGVIEVGPATTVHGDPLGLVRRTVEWTDRTELFVHPLTTPLEPLGAGLLRDLEGQT
;
A
#
# COMPACT_ATOMS: atom_id res chain seq x y z
N PRO A 1 14.56 -3.01 10.87
CA PRO A 1 15.43 -2.83 12.07
C PRO A 1 16.14 -4.13 12.47
N LEU A 2 15.43 -5.27 12.50
CA LEU A 2 16.00 -6.57 12.91
C LEU A 2 17.10 -7.11 11.98
N GLY A 3 17.01 -6.89 10.66
CA GLY A 3 18.08 -7.30 9.74
C GLY A 3 19.43 -6.64 10.03
N TRP A 4 19.41 -5.35 10.38
CA TRP A 4 20.63 -4.61 10.74
C TRP A 4 21.25 -5.14 12.03
N THR A 5 20.44 -5.45 13.05
CA THR A 5 20.95 -6.01 14.31
C THR A 5 21.58 -7.38 14.10
N VAL A 6 20.98 -8.25 13.28
CA VAL A 6 21.55 -9.58 12.98
C VAL A 6 22.83 -9.47 12.17
N LEU A 7 22.89 -8.54 11.21
CA LEU A 7 24.10 -8.28 10.44
C LEU A 7 25.25 -7.78 11.33
N PHE A 8 25.01 -6.76 12.17
CA PHE A 8 26.02 -6.23 13.07
C PHE A 8 26.47 -7.28 14.09
N LEU A 9 25.53 -8.06 14.64
CA LEU A 9 25.86 -9.15 15.57
C LEU A 9 26.72 -10.22 14.90
N GLY A 10 26.39 -10.62 13.67
CA GLY A 10 27.17 -11.58 12.89
C GLY A 10 28.59 -11.09 12.59
N ILE A 11 28.74 -9.81 12.20
CA ILE A 11 30.05 -9.19 11.95
C ILE A 11 30.85 -9.07 13.26
N ALA A 12 30.24 -8.59 14.34
CA ALA A 12 30.91 -8.44 15.63
C ALA A 12 31.38 -9.80 16.19
N ALA A 13 30.52 -10.83 16.12
CA ALA A 13 30.87 -12.18 16.53
C ALA A 13 32.01 -12.76 15.68
N TRP A 14 32.03 -12.48 14.37
CA TRP A 14 33.12 -12.91 13.49
C TRP A 14 34.46 -12.25 13.86
N ILE A 15 34.47 -10.93 14.13
CA ILE A 15 35.67 -10.20 14.54
C ILE A 15 36.22 -10.76 15.86
N VAL A 16 35.35 -10.98 16.86
CA VAL A 16 35.74 -11.50 18.17
C VAL A 16 36.25 -12.95 18.08
N ALA A 17 35.63 -13.78 17.23
CA ALA A 17 36.10 -15.14 16.98
C ALA A 17 37.48 -15.15 16.30
N ALA A 18 37.72 -14.22 15.37
CA ALA A 18 38.99 -14.10 14.67
C ALA A 18 40.13 -13.59 15.57
N THR A 19 39.84 -12.73 16.55
CA THR A 19 40.86 -12.20 17.47
C THR A 19 41.19 -13.14 18.62
N TRP A 20 40.22 -13.88 19.16
CA TRP A 20 40.43 -14.79 20.29
C TRP A 20 40.59 -16.27 19.92
N GLY A 21 40.42 -16.65 18.64
CA GLY A 21 40.60 -18.03 18.18
C GLY A 21 39.57 -19.02 18.74
N TRP A 22 38.44 -18.51 19.22
CA TRP A 22 37.42 -19.32 19.89
C TRP A 22 36.47 -19.93 18.86
N THR A 23 36.61 -21.25 18.66
CA THR A 23 35.90 -22.01 17.63
C THR A 23 34.39 -22.03 17.84
N GLU A 24 33.92 -22.05 19.10
CA GLU A 24 32.49 -22.00 19.43
C GLU A 24 31.86 -20.69 18.97
N LEU A 25 32.54 -19.56 19.19
CA LEU A 25 32.06 -18.25 18.77
C LEU A 25 32.07 -18.11 17.24
N ALA A 26 33.04 -18.75 16.57
CA ALA A 26 33.09 -18.81 15.11
C ALA A 26 31.89 -19.55 14.52
N MET A 27 31.43 -20.63 15.14
CA MET A 27 30.23 -21.36 14.68
C MET A 27 28.96 -20.50 14.77
N VAL A 28 28.80 -19.73 15.85
CA VAL A 28 27.67 -18.80 16.00
C VAL A 28 27.71 -17.70 14.94
N ALA A 29 28.88 -17.11 14.70
CA ALA A 29 29.05 -16.07 13.69
C ALA A 29 28.71 -16.57 12.28
N VAL A 30 29.20 -17.75 11.91
CA VAL A 30 28.88 -18.39 10.62
C VAL A 30 27.40 -18.71 10.52
N GLY A 31 26.79 -19.25 11.58
CA GLY A 31 25.35 -19.52 11.62
C GLY A 31 24.50 -18.27 11.35
N CYS A 32 24.82 -17.16 12.03
CA CYS A 32 24.12 -15.88 11.82
C CYS A 32 24.30 -15.34 10.39
N LEU A 33 25.52 -15.41 9.84
CA LEU A 33 25.79 -14.93 8.48
C LEU A 33 25.09 -15.77 7.42
N VAL A 34 25.13 -17.11 7.54
CA VAL A 34 24.45 -18.02 6.61
C VAL A 34 22.94 -17.79 6.66
N LEU A 35 22.35 -17.65 7.85
CA LEU A 35 20.93 -17.35 8.03
C LEU A 35 20.55 -16.03 7.35
N PHE A 36 21.35 -14.98 7.55
CA PHE A 36 21.12 -13.67 6.95
C PHE A 36 21.19 -13.73 5.41
N VAL A 37 22.21 -14.39 4.86
CA VAL A 37 22.37 -14.58 3.41
C VAL A 37 21.19 -15.37 2.84
N LEU A 38 20.74 -16.43 3.51
CA LEU A 38 19.59 -17.21 3.07
C LEU A 38 18.32 -16.37 3.05
N CYS A 39 18.05 -15.59 4.11
CA CYS A 39 16.91 -14.66 4.14
C CYS A 39 17.01 -13.60 3.03
N LEU A 40 18.20 -13.06 2.76
CA LEU A 40 18.42 -12.09 1.70
C LEU A 40 18.15 -12.69 0.31
N LEU A 41 18.65 -13.91 0.05
CA LEU A 41 18.42 -14.61 -1.21
C LEU A 41 16.94 -14.91 -1.44
N LEU A 42 16.21 -15.32 -0.40
CA LEU A 42 14.76 -15.53 -0.47
C LEU A 42 14.01 -14.23 -0.73
N ALA A 43 14.43 -13.11 -0.13
CA ALA A 43 13.80 -11.81 -0.31
C ALA A 43 14.04 -11.17 -1.70
N ILE A 44 15.07 -11.60 -2.45
CA ILE A 44 15.46 -11.04 -3.77
C ILE A 44 14.62 -11.59 -4.94
N GLY A 45 13.61 -12.42 -4.69
CA GLY A 45 12.71 -12.96 -5.71
C GLY A 45 12.20 -11.90 -6.71
N ARG A 46 12.41 -12.15 -8.02
CA ARG A 46 11.98 -11.26 -9.11
C ARG A 46 10.52 -11.51 -9.46
N THR A 47 9.61 -10.84 -8.76
CA THR A 47 8.19 -10.85 -9.12
C THR A 47 7.88 -9.73 -10.11
N LYS A 48 7.30 -10.06 -11.27
CA LYS A 48 6.81 -9.08 -12.25
C LYS A 48 5.28 -9.03 -12.16
N LEU A 49 4.75 -7.97 -11.59
CA LEU A 49 3.32 -7.72 -11.44
C LEU A 49 2.96 -6.43 -12.17
N ALA A 50 1.73 -6.34 -12.65
CA ALA A 50 1.11 -5.06 -12.99
C ALA A 50 -0.12 -4.90 -12.10
N ILE A 51 -0.21 -3.76 -11.43
CA ILE A 51 -1.35 -3.42 -10.58
C ILE A 51 -1.97 -2.16 -11.14
N THR A 52 -3.25 -2.22 -11.47
CA THR A 52 -4.05 -1.05 -11.83
C THR A 52 -5.08 -0.80 -10.72
N THR A 53 -5.32 0.46 -10.42
CA THR A 53 -6.28 0.88 -9.38
C THR A 53 -7.16 1.96 -9.97
N GLU A 54 -8.46 1.72 -9.92
CA GLU A 54 -9.49 2.63 -10.43
C GLU A 54 -10.48 2.91 -9.31
N VAL A 55 -11.02 4.13 -9.27
CA VAL A 55 -12.03 4.54 -8.28
C VAL A 55 -13.19 5.16 -9.04
N ASP A 56 -14.39 4.62 -8.83
CA ASP A 56 -15.61 5.09 -9.47
C ASP A 56 -16.74 5.19 -8.45
N PRO A 57 -17.46 6.32 -8.38
CA PRO A 57 -17.21 7.59 -9.08
C PRO A 57 -16.04 8.40 -8.49
N ALA A 58 -15.36 9.20 -9.32
CA ALA A 58 -14.22 10.05 -8.90
C ALA A 58 -14.62 11.26 -8.02
N ARG A 59 -15.91 11.55 -7.92
CA ARG A 59 -16.46 12.64 -7.11
C ARG A 59 -17.71 12.15 -6.38
N VAL A 60 -17.76 12.37 -5.09
CA VAL A 60 -18.85 11.92 -4.21
C VAL A 60 -19.18 12.98 -3.17
N THR A 61 -20.35 12.91 -2.58
CA THR A 61 -20.71 13.73 -1.41
C THR A 61 -20.35 12.98 -0.14
N VAL A 62 -20.16 13.70 0.98
CA VAL A 62 -19.99 13.07 2.29
C VAL A 62 -21.15 12.09 2.56
N GLY A 63 -20.81 10.83 2.80
CA GLY A 63 -21.77 9.75 3.08
C GLY A 63 -22.18 8.92 1.86
N ASP A 64 -21.88 9.35 0.63
CA ASP A 64 -22.16 8.55 -0.56
C ASP A 64 -21.16 7.38 -0.66
N PRO A 65 -21.60 6.18 -1.10
CA PRO A 65 -20.70 5.06 -1.30
C PRO A 65 -19.76 5.33 -2.48
N ALA A 66 -18.45 5.21 -2.25
CA ALA A 66 -17.44 5.20 -3.30
C ALA A 66 -16.78 3.82 -3.36
N THR A 67 -16.71 3.24 -4.56
CA THR A 67 -16.11 1.92 -4.78
C THR A 67 -14.84 2.03 -5.60
N GLY A 68 -13.78 1.42 -5.12
CA GLY A 68 -12.55 1.23 -5.86
C GLY A 68 -12.43 -0.20 -6.37
N ARG A 69 -11.72 -0.37 -7.48
CA ARG A 69 -11.34 -1.65 -8.06
C ARG A 69 -9.83 -1.73 -8.15
N ILE A 70 -9.29 -2.83 -7.66
CA ILE A 70 -7.88 -3.19 -7.84
C ILE A 70 -7.80 -4.40 -8.77
N ALA A 71 -7.04 -4.28 -9.85
CA ALA A 71 -6.80 -5.39 -10.77
C ALA A 71 -5.31 -5.70 -10.79
N VAL A 72 -4.97 -6.95 -10.49
CA VAL A 72 -3.60 -7.43 -10.38
C VAL A 72 -3.34 -8.49 -11.43
N THR A 73 -2.33 -8.24 -12.25
CA THR A 73 -1.95 -9.12 -13.36
C THR A 73 -0.56 -9.69 -13.14
N ASN A 74 -0.44 -11.00 -13.23
CA ASN A 74 0.86 -11.67 -13.21
C ASN A 74 1.53 -11.55 -14.59
N LEU A 75 2.53 -10.67 -14.73
CA LEU A 75 3.31 -10.51 -15.97
C LEU A 75 4.51 -11.46 -16.06
N SER A 76 4.70 -12.34 -15.08
CA SER A 76 5.80 -13.30 -15.07
C SER A 76 5.44 -14.58 -15.83
N VAL A 77 6.47 -15.32 -16.24
CA VAL A 77 6.33 -16.60 -16.96
C VAL A 77 5.93 -17.75 -16.02
N ARG A 78 6.01 -17.54 -14.70
CA ARG A 78 5.73 -18.57 -13.68
C ARG A 78 4.47 -18.21 -12.89
N SER A 79 3.88 -19.21 -12.24
CA SER A 79 2.81 -18.97 -11.29
C SER A 79 3.35 -18.21 -10.08
N LEU A 80 2.60 -17.20 -9.62
CA LEU A 80 2.88 -16.49 -8.39
C LEU A 80 2.25 -17.21 -7.21
N LEU A 81 2.98 -17.22 -6.10
CA LEU A 81 2.50 -17.65 -4.80
C LEU A 81 1.55 -16.59 -4.21
N PRO A 82 0.74 -16.96 -3.20
CA PRO A 82 -0.09 -16.00 -2.47
C PRO A 82 0.72 -14.81 -1.97
N LEU A 83 0.20 -13.60 -2.16
CA LEU A 83 0.89 -12.35 -1.81
C LEU A 83 -0.09 -11.38 -1.14
N LEU A 84 0.41 -10.63 -0.16
CA LEU A 84 -0.33 -9.56 0.48
C LEU A 84 -0.09 -8.23 -0.26
N ILE A 85 -1.16 -7.56 -0.65
CA ILE A 85 -1.16 -6.21 -1.21
C ILE A 85 -1.70 -5.24 -0.17
N GLU A 86 -0.97 -4.15 0.03
CA GLU A 86 -1.42 -3.02 0.84
C GLU A 86 -1.70 -1.83 -0.09
N LEU A 87 -2.95 -1.37 -0.08
CA LEU A 87 -3.40 -0.19 -0.81
C LEU A 87 -3.76 0.92 0.19
N PRO A 88 -2.99 2.01 0.27
CA PRO A 88 -3.34 3.18 1.07
C PRO A 88 -4.63 3.83 0.54
N VAL A 89 -5.54 4.14 1.44
CA VAL A 89 -6.82 4.82 1.18
C VAL A 89 -6.97 5.91 2.24
N GLY A 90 -6.59 7.13 1.89
CA GLY A 90 -6.52 8.27 2.81
C GLY A 90 -5.60 7.99 4.00
N ARG A 91 -6.19 7.85 5.20
CA ARG A 91 -5.45 7.59 6.47
C ARG A 91 -5.37 6.11 6.84
N THR A 92 -6.07 5.25 6.10
CA THR A 92 -6.14 3.81 6.34
C THR A 92 -5.46 3.05 5.22
N ALA A 93 -5.14 1.78 5.43
CA ALA A 93 -4.62 0.89 4.38
C ALA A 93 -5.53 -0.32 4.25
N ALA A 94 -6.03 -0.55 3.04
CA ALA A 94 -6.76 -1.77 2.69
C ALA A 94 -5.75 -2.89 2.41
N ARG A 95 -6.05 -4.11 2.87
CA ARG A 95 -5.18 -5.28 2.77
C ARG A 95 -5.90 -6.37 1.98
N PHE A 96 -5.28 -6.81 0.90
CA PHE A 96 -5.83 -7.83 0.01
C PHE A 96 -4.88 -9.02 -0.06
N ILE A 97 -5.39 -10.23 0.16
CA ILE A 97 -4.60 -11.46 0.04
C ILE A 97 -4.89 -12.07 -1.32
N LEU A 98 -3.90 -12.02 -2.20
CA LEU A 98 -4.03 -12.63 -3.51
C LEU A 98 -3.93 -14.16 -3.40
N PRO A 99 -4.82 -14.90 -4.09
CA PRO A 99 -4.64 -16.33 -4.30
C PRO A 99 -3.45 -16.61 -5.23
N PRO A 100 -3.00 -17.87 -5.35
CA PRO A 100 -2.00 -18.24 -6.34
C PRO A 100 -2.45 -17.83 -7.76
N LEU A 101 -1.59 -17.11 -8.48
CA LEU A 101 -1.95 -16.50 -9.75
C LEU A 101 -1.08 -17.07 -10.87
N ALA A 102 -1.69 -17.82 -11.79
CA ALA A 102 -0.99 -18.35 -12.97
C ALA A 102 -0.41 -17.24 -13.85
N ALA A 103 0.56 -17.59 -14.70
CA ALA A 103 1.16 -16.65 -15.65
C ALA A 103 0.09 -15.99 -16.53
N GLY A 104 0.11 -14.65 -16.63
CA GLY A 104 -0.85 -13.86 -17.41
C GLY A 104 -2.25 -13.74 -16.81
N LYS A 105 -2.54 -14.40 -15.68
CA LYS A 105 -3.88 -14.33 -15.07
C LYS A 105 -4.06 -13.01 -14.33
N VAL A 106 -5.30 -12.51 -14.38
CA VAL A 106 -5.75 -11.31 -13.67
C VAL A 106 -6.60 -11.70 -12.47
N HIS A 107 -6.42 -11.01 -11.35
CA HIS A 107 -7.28 -11.08 -10.19
C HIS A 107 -7.83 -9.68 -9.88
N GLU A 108 -9.15 -9.57 -9.74
CA GLU A 108 -9.82 -8.30 -9.45
C GLU A 108 -10.52 -8.39 -8.10
N GLU A 109 -10.37 -7.33 -7.31
CA GLU A 109 -11.06 -7.20 -6.02
C GLU A 109 -11.63 -5.78 -5.89
N LEU A 110 -12.81 -5.67 -5.28
CA LEU A 110 -13.48 -4.40 -5.03
C LEU A 110 -13.26 -3.99 -3.59
N PHE A 111 -13.12 -2.68 -3.37
CA PHE A 111 -12.98 -2.11 -2.03
C PHE A 111 -13.82 -0.86 -1.89
N VAL A 112 -14.19 -0.54 -0.65
CA VAL A 112 -14.99 0.64 -0.34
C VAL A 112 -14.08 1.73 0.19
N VAL A 113 -14.24 2.94 -0.35
CA VAL A 113 -13.50 4.12 0.11
C VAL A 113 -14.32 4.84 1.18
N PRO A 114 -13.76 5.12 2.38
CA PRO A 114 -14.50 5.77 3.45
C PRO A 114 -14.69 7.27 3.17
N THR A 115 -15.93 7.67 2.85
CA THR A 115 -16.31 9.06 2.47
C THR A 115 -16.90 9.87 3.64
N GLN A 116 -16.50 9.56 4.88
CA GLN A 116 -17.12 10.12 6.10
C GLN A 116 -16.87 11.62 6.32
N ARG A 117 -15.85 12.20 5.69
CA ARG A 117 -15.49 13.62 5.81
C ARG A 117 -15.15 14.19 4.45
N ARG A 118 -15.49 15.46 4.26
CA ARG A 118 -15.12 16.22 3.06
C ARG A 118 -13.60 16.30 2.92
N GLY A 119 -13.13 16.35 1.69
CA GLY A 119 -11.70 16.47 1.38
C GLY A 119 -11.32 15.65 0.17
N VAL A 120 -10.02 15.67 -0.15
CA VAL A 120 -9.43 14.81 -1.17
C VAL A 120 -8.91 13.56 -0.48
N ILE A 121 -9.38 12.40 -0.90
CA ILE A 121 -8.90 11.10 -0.42
C ILE A 121 -7.96 10.54 -1.48
N GLU A 122 -6.67 10.46 -1.16
CA GLU A 122 -5.69 9.79 -2.00
C GLU A 122 -5.84 8.27 -1.88
N VAL A 123 -5.90 7.60 -3.03
CA VAL A 123 -5.91 6.14 -3.16
C VAL A 123 -4.64 5.73 -3.89
N GLY A 124 -3.80 4.94 -3.22
CA GLY A 124 -2.51 4.46 -3.77
C GLY A 124 -1.28 5.19 -3.21
N PRO A 125 -0.07 4.82 -3.66
CA PRO A 125 0.22 3.79 -4.65
C PRO A 125 -0.07 2.39 -4.09
N ALA A 126 -0.47 1.44 -4.95
CA ALA A 126 -0.58 0.05 -4.52
C ALA A 126 0.81 -0.50 -4.25
N THR A 127 1.00 -1.06 -3.05
CA THR A 127 2.29 -1.59 -2.63
C THR A 127 2.20 -3.08 -2.33
N THR A 128 3.18 -3.83 -2.82
CA THR A 128 3.37 -5.23 -2.41
C THR A 128 4.42 -5.29 -1.32
N VAL A 129 4.12 -5.99 -0.23
CA VAL A 129 5.08 -6.24 0.84
C VAL A 129 5.59 -7.66 0.72
N HIS A 130 6.86 -7.82 0.38
CA HIS A 130 7.54 -9.11 0.43
C HIS A 130 8.48 -9.13 1.63
N GLY A 131 8.18 -9.98 2.61
CA GLY A 131 9.02 -10.21 3.78
C GLY A 131 9.63 -11.60 3.74
N ASP A 132 10.80 -11.78 4.34
CA ASP A 132 11.32 -13.11 4.67
C ASP A 132 10.58 -13.69 5.89
N PRO A 133 10.58 -15.03 6.08
CA PRO A 133 9.88 -15.68 7.19
C PRO A 133 10.31 -15.22 8.59
N LEU A 134 11.55 -14.72 8.72
CA LEU A 134 12.11 -14.25 10.00
C LEU A 134 12.02 -12.72 10.17
N GLY A 135 11.50 -12.00 9.17
CA GLY A 135 11.33 -10.54 9.21
C GLY A 135 12.63 -9.75 9.24
N LEU A 136 13.75 -10.34 8.82
CA LEU A 136 15.05 -9.67 8.73
C LEU A 136 15.12 -8.66 7.57
N VAL A 137 14.48 -8.99 6.45
CA VAL A 137 14.47 -8.24 5.20
C VAL A 137 13.02 -8.04 4.75
N ARG A 138 12.63 -6.77 4.63
CA ARG A 138 11.34 -6.37 4.06
C ARG A 138 11.60 -5.57 2.80
N ARG A 139 10.99 -5.98 1.69
CA ARG A 139 10.99 -5.26 0.43
C ARG A 139 9.58 -4.76 0.13
N THR A 140 9.45 -3.46 -0.04
CA THR A 140 8.22 -2.83 -0.53
C THR A 140 8.46 -2.39 -1.98
N VAL A 141 7.53 -2.73 -2.87
CA VAL A 141 7.57 -2.29 -4.27
C VAL A 141 6.26 -1.58 -4.57
N GLU A 142 6.36 -0.37 -5.13
CA GLU A 142 5.23 0.44 -5.59
C GLU A 142 4.98 0.13 -7.07
N TRP A 143 3.72 -0.07 -7.44
CA TRP A 143 3.35 -0.53 -8.79
C TRP A 143 2.43 0.40 -9.56
N THR A 144 1.75 1.32 -8.88
CA THR A 144 0.69 2.16 -9.46
C THR A 144 0.88 3.59 -9.02
N ASP A 145 0.36 4.53 -9.81
CA ASP A 145 0.24 5.93 -9.42
C ASP A 145 -0.87 6.14 -8.38
N ARG A 146 -0.91 7.34 -7.79
CA ARG A 146 -1.96 7.74 -6.86
C ARG A 146 -3.17 8.28 -7.64
N THR A 147 -4.36 7.87 -7.22
CA THR A 147 -5.64 8.36 -7.74
C THR A 147 -6.35 9.17 -6.67
N GLU A 148 -6.89 10.34 -7.02
CA GLU A 148 -7.58 11.22 -6.09
C GLU A 148 -9.11 11.05 -6.18
N LEU A 149 -9.76 10.84 -5.04
CA LEU A 149 -11.21 10.88 -4.89
C LEU A 149 -11.63 12.18 -4.21
N PHE A 150 -12.53 12.94 -4.84
CA PHE A 150 -13.02 14.21 -4.27
C PHE A 150 -14.31 14.00 -3.50
N VAL A 151 -14.28 14.27 -2.19
CA VAL A 151 -15.46 14.23 -1.31
C VAL A 151 -15.95 15.65 -1.04
N HIS A 152 -17.08 16.00 -1.64
CA HIS A 152 -17.75 17.29 -1.48
C HIS A 152 -18.60 17.32 -0.20
N PRO A 153 -18.76 18.49 0.46
CA PRO A 153 -19.64 18.62 1.61
C PRO A 153 -21.10 18.35 1.23
N LEU A 154 -21.90 17.86 2.20
CA LEU A 154 -23.35 17.76 2.05
C LEU A 154 -23.93 19.17 1.87
N THR A 155 -24.67 19.39 0.80
CA THR A 155 -25.32 20.67 0.52
C THR A 155 -26.73 20.66 1.10
N THR A 156 -27.13 21.78 1.70
CA THR A 156 -28.50 21.99 2.18
C THR A 156 -29.12 23.13 1.37
N PRO A 157 -30.33 22.96 0.80
CA PRO A 157 -30.98 24.04 0.09
C PRO A 157 -31.27 25.19 1.04
N LEU A 158 -31.01 26.42 0.59
CA LEU A 158 -31.41 27.63 1.31
C LEU A 158 -32.79 28.06 0.81
N GLU A 159 -33.62 28.53 1.73
CA GLU A 159 -34.85 29.25 1.38
C GLU A 159 -34.48 30.42 0.45
N PRO A 160 -35.17 30.63 -0.69
CA PRO A 160 -34.93 31.77 -1.55
C PRO A 160 -35.07 33.05 -0.73
N LEU A 161 -33.98 33.78 -0.53
CA LEU A 161 -34.02 35.11 0.06
C LEU A 161 -34.88 35.97 -0.87
N GLY A 162 -36.03 36.44 -0.40
CA GLY A 162 -37.02 37.24 -1.13
C GLY A 162 -36.54 38.64 -1.58
N ALA A 163 -35.26 38.78 -1.91
CA ALA A 163 -34.57 40.02 -2.25
C ALA A 163 -34.87 40.54 -3.69
N GLY A 164 -36.01 40.14 -4.26
CA GLY A 164 -36.42 40.50 -5.62
C GLY A 164 -37.77 41.20 -5.74
N LEU A 165 -38.54 41.40 -4.66
CA LEU A 165 -39.91 41.93 -4.74
C LEU A 165 -40.07 43.41 -4.36
N LEU A 166 -38.99 44.11 -4.01
CA LEU A 166 -39.02 45.51 -3.55
C LEU A 166 -38.15 46.43 -4.41
N ARG A 167 -38.03 46.15 -5.72
CA ARG A 167 -37.40 47.09 -6.64
C ARG A 167 -38.47 47.96 -7.31
N ASP A 168 -38.61 49.13 -6.69
CA ASP A 168 -38.99 50.40 -7.31
C ASP A 168 -40.50 50.72 -7.46
N LEU A 169 -41.04 51.41 -6.45
CA LEU A 169 -42.34 52.10 -6.48
C LEU A 169 -42.17 53.64 -6.52
N GLU A 170 -40.97 54.17 -6.80
CA GLU A 170 -40.73 55.63 -6.72
C GLU A 170 -40.88 56.36 -8.06
N GLY A 171 -41.21 55.65 -9.15
CA GLY A 171 -41.40 56.25 -10.48
C GLY A 171 -42.84 56.61 -10.84
N GLN A 172 -43.49 57.53 -10.12
CA GLN A 172 -44.64 58.30 -10.65
C GLN A 172 -44.52 59.79 -10.31
N THR A 173 -44.07 60.57 -11.30
CA THR A 173 -44.41 61.99 -11.49
C THR A 173 -44.55 62.28 -12.97
#